data_AF-A0A5C8IZJ0-F1
#
_entry.id   AF-A0A5C8IZJ0-F1
#
_cell.length_a   1.000
_cell.length_b   1.000
_cell.length_c   1.000
_cell.angle_alpha   90.00
_cell.angle_beta   90.00
_cell.angle_gamma   90.00
#
_symmetry.space_group_name_H-M   'P 1'
#
loop_
_entity.id
_entity.type
_entity.pdbx_description
1 polymer ?
#
loop_
_entity_poly.entity_id
_entity_poly.type
_entity_poly.pdbx_seq_one_letter_code
_entity_poly.pdbx_strand_id
1 'polypeptide(L)'
;MTRPFKVLGIQQIAIGGPDKLKLQTLWVDMLGLEKTGTFQSERENVDEDICAIGTGPFKVEVDLMQPIDPDKKPAVHTTPLNHIGLWIDDLPKAVEWLTSKGVRFAPGGIRKGAAGYDITFLHPKANDEFPIAGEGVLIELVQAPAEVVEAFGKLVNGG
;
A
#
# COMPACT_ATOMS: atom_id res chain seq x y z
N MET A 1 2.53 -2.65 27.71
CA MET A 1 2.76 -3.74 26.74
C MET A 1 3.37 -3.14 25.48
N THR A 2 4.49 -3.67 25.02
CA THR A 2 5.19 -3.20 23.83
C THR A 2 4.49 -3.68 22.56
N ARG A 3 4.54 -2.89 21.48
CA ARG A 3 4.05 -3.30 20.15
C ARG A 3 4.91 -4.47 19.63
N PRO A 4 4.32 -5.60 19.19
CA PRO A 4 5.05 -6.83 18.92
C PRO A 4 5.61 -6.97 17.50
N PHE A 5 5.48 -5.92 16.68
CA PHE A 5 5.91 -5.80 15.29
C PHE A 5 6.51 -4.40 15.05
N LYS A 6 7.20 -4.24 13.93
CA LYS A 6 7.79 -2.98 13.46
C LYS A 6 7.17 -2.57 12.14
N VAL A 7 7.01 -1.25 11.99
CA VAL A 7 6.74 -0.61 10.71
C VAL A 7 8.08 -0.14 10.17
N LEU A 8 8.47 -0.61 9.01
CA LEU A 8 9.84 -0.48 8.49
C LEU A 8 10.00 0.72 7.54
N GLY A 9 8.91 1.12 6.89
CA GLY A 9 8.92 2.20 5.90
C GLY A 9 7.70 2.13 5.00
N ILE A 10 7.69 2.99 3.98
CA ILE A 10 6.70 2.97 2.91
C ILE A 10 7.08 1.87 1.92
N GLN A 11 6.10 1.10 1.50
CA GLN A 11 6.23 0.14 0.40
C GLN A 11 5.71 0.75 -0.90
N GLN A 12 4.49 1.30 -0.90
CA GLN A 12 3.91 1.94 -2.08
C GLN A 12 3.08 3.17 -1.76
N ILE A 13 2.89 4.01 -2.78
CA ILE A 13 1.96 5.13 -2.79
C ILE A 13 1.06 4.97 -4.02
N ALA A 14 -0.22 4.77 -3.81
CA ALA A 14 -1.17 4.56 -4.89
C ALA A 14 -1.91 5.86 -5.24
N ILE A 15 -1.88 6.23 -6.52
CA ILE A 15 -2.42 7.48 -7.03
C ILE A 15 -3.51 7.17 -8.03
N GLY A 16 -4.74 7.59 -7.73
CA GLY A 16 -5.90 7.39 -8.57
C GLY A 16 -6.18 8.56 -9.50
N GLY A 17 -6.48 8.27 -10.76
CA GLY A 17 -6.97 9.26 -11.71
C GLY A 17 -7.90 8.64 -12.76
N PRO A 18 -8.69 9.44 -13.48
CA PRO A 18 -9.55 8.94 -14.55
C PRO A 18 -8.78 8.48 -15.79
N ASP A 19 -7.52 8.91 -15.93
CA ASP A 19 -6.64 8.62 -17.07
C ASP A 19 -5.19 8.56 -16.57
N LYS A 20 -4.59 7.35 -16.59
CA LYS A 20 -3.23 7.16 -16.08
C LYS A 20 -2.17 7.77 -16.99
N LEU A 21 -2.47 8.06 -18.26
CA LEU A 21 -1.51 8.74 -19.16
C LEU A 21 -1.23 10.16 -18.69
N LYS A 22 -2.24 10.86 -18.16
CA LYS A 22 -2.03 12.19 -17.54
C LYS A 22 -1.20 12.12 -16.27
N LEU A 23 -1.34 11.03 -15.50
CA LEU A 23 -0.49 10.79 -14.34
C LEU A 23 0.96 10.53 -14.81
N GLN A 24 1.17 9.69 -15.84
CA GLN A 24 2.49 9.44 -16.40
C GLN A 24 3.19 10.74 -16.84
N THR A 25 2.46 11.69 -17.44
CA THR A 25 3.05 12.98 -17.83
C THR A 25 3.76 13.65 -16.66
N LEU A 26 3.14 13.71 -15.48
CA LEU A 26 3.82 14.30 -14.32
C LEU A 26 4.89 13.34 -13.76
N TRP A 27 4.49 12.12 -13.42
CA TRP A 27 5.29 11.23 -12.59
C TRP A 27 6.46 10.60 -13.36
N VAL A 28 6.25 10.20 -14.60
CA VAL A 28 7.27 9.59 -15.44
C VAL A 28 8.01 10.67 -16.21
N ASP A 29 7.31 11.48 -17.01
CA ASP A 29 7.99 12.38 -17.96
C ASP A 29 8.65 13.58 -17.27
N MET A 30 7.96 14.23 -16.32
CA MET A 30 8.49 15.45 -15.67
C MET A 30 9.34 15.14 -14.43
N LEU A 31 8.93 14.18 -13.61
CA LEU A 31 9.63 13.81 -12.38
C LEU A 31 10.65 12.68 -12.57
N GLY A 32 10.63 11.97 -13.71
CA GLY A 32 11.65 11.00 -14.07
C GLY A 32 11.54 9.66 -13.33
N LEU A 33 10.36 9.29 -12.81
CA LEU A 33 10.19 7.99 -12.19
C LEU A 33 10.34 6.87 -13.23
N GLU A 34 11.01 5.78 -12.83
CA GLU A 34 11.15 4.60 -13.68
C GLU A 34 9.86 3.79 -13.64
N LYS A 35 9.22 3.59 -14.80
CA LYS A 35 8.12 2.63 -14.94
C LYS A 35 8.69 1.22 -14.99
N THR A 36 8.45 0.44 -13.95
CA THR A 36 8.99 -0.92 -13.77
C THR A 36 8.01 -2.02 -14.19
N GLY A 37 6.73 -1.70 -14.35
CA GLY A 37 5.73 -2.69 -14.76
C GLY A 37 4.34 -2.11 -14.97
N THR A 38 3.39 -3.02 -15.20
CA THR A 38 1.95 -2.73 -15.32
C THR A 38 1.15 -3.88 -14.73
N PHE A 39 0.01 -3.57 -14.11
CA PHE A 39 -0.91 -4.58 -13.57
C PHE A 39 -2.35 -4.24 -13.94
N GLN A 40 -3.15 -5.27 -14.20
CA GLN A 40 -4.57 -5.14 -14.53
C GLN A 40 -5.38 -6.18 -13.76
N SER A 41 -6.51 -5.75 -13.20
CA SER A 41 -7.45 -6.64 -12.51
C SER A 41 -8.88 -6.18 -12.75
N GLU A 42 -9.65 -6.98 -13.49
CA GLU A 42 -11.09 -6.76 -13.67
C GLU A 42 -11.84 -6.83 -12.34
N ARG A 43 -11.40 -7.70 -11.42
CA ARG A 43 -12.02 -7.87 -10.10
C ARG A 43 -11.88 -6.60 -9.25
N GLU A 44 -10.71 -5.96 -9.30
CA GLU A 44 -10.43 -4.74 -8.54
C GLU A 44 -10.77 -3.46 -9.35
N ASN A 45 -11.28 -3.62 -10.58
CA ASN A 45 -11.56 -2.53 -11.51
C ASN A 45 -10.38 -1.55 -11.67
N VAL A 46 -9.18 -2.08 -11.89
CA VAL A 46 -7.95 -1.29 -11.93
C VAL A 46 -7.06 -1.67 -13.11
N ASP A 47 -6.52 -0.65 -13.77
CA ASP A 47 -5.40 -0.71 -14.70
C ASP A 47 -4.34 0.27 -14.21
N GLU A 48 -3.16 -0.23 -13.84
CA GLU A 48 -2.13 0.57 -13.19
C GLU A 48 -0.76 0.41 -13.82
N ASP A 49 0.01 1.49 -13.78
CA ASP A 49 1.44 1.48 -14.07
C ASP A 49 2.22 1.57 -12.78
N ILE A 50 3.14 0.63 -12.59
CA ILE A 50 3.98 0.56 -11.41
C ILE A 50 5.24 1.35 -11.71
N CYS A 51 5.41 2.47 -11.02
CA CYS A 51 6.62 3.27 -11.07
C CYS A 51 7.44 3.06 -9.79
N ALA A 52 8.73 3.42 -9.80
CA ALA A 52 9.57 3.24 -8.63
C ALA A 52 10.42 4.48 -8.31
N ILE A 53 10.58 4.75 -7.02
CA ILE A 53 11.55 5.70 -6.45
C ILE A 53 12.43 5.01 -5.41
N GLY A 54 13.60 5.58 -5.13
CA GLY A 54 14.55 4.97 -4.21
C GLY A 54 15.30 3.78 -4.84
N THR A 55 15.98 2.99 -4.01
CA THR A 55 16.87 1.91 -4.49
C THR A 55 16.98 0.77 -3.48
N GLY A 56 17.29 -0.42 -3.99
CA GLY A 56 17.49 -1.62 -3.19
C GLY A 56 16.31 -1.91 -2.26
N PRO A 57 16.55 -2.32 -1.00
CA PRO A 57 15.50 -2.62 -0.03
C PRO A 57 14.64 -1.42 0.40
N PHE A 58 14.98 -0.21 -0.02
CA PHE A 58 14.20 1.01 0.26
C PHE A 58 13.53 1.57 -0.99
N LYS A 59 13.43 0.77 -2.06
CA LYS A 59 12.62 1.12 -3.22
C LYS A 59 11.15 1.22 -2.78
N VAL A 60 10.48 2.28 -3.22
CA VAL A 60 9.06 2.55 -2.99
C VAL A 60 8.36 2.55 -4.33
N GLU A 61 7.26 1.81 -4.43
CA GLU A 61 6.40 1.81 -5.62
C GLU A 61 5.49 3.04 -5.63
N VAL A 62 5.24 3.58 -6.81
CA VAL A 62 4.27 4.65 -7.05
C VAL A 62 3.32 4.15 -8.12
N ASP A 63 2.14 3.71 -7.69
CA ASP A 63 1.16 3.05 -8.56
C ASP A 63 0.23 4.08 -9.16
N LEU A 64 0.30 4.26 -10.48
CA LEU A 64 -0.53 5.20 -11.22
C LEU A 64 -1.77 4.46 -11.75
N MET A 65 -2.89 4.58 -11.04
CA MET A 65 -4.09 3.80 -11.27
C MET A 65 -5.15 4.57 -12.07
N GLN A 66 -5.81 3.87 -12.98
CA GLN A 66 -7.10 4.25 -13.54
C GLN A 66 -8.10 3.10 -13.42
N PRO A 67 -9.42 3.36 -13.45
CA PRO A 67 -10.40 2.28 -13.55
C PRO A 67 -10.36 1.64 -14.94
N ILE A 68 -10.65 0.34 -15.00
CA ILE A 68 -10.94 -0.32 -16.28
C ILE A 68 -12.28 0.17 -16.81
N ASP A 69 -13.26 0.30 -15.91
CA ASP A 69 -14.60 0.79 -16.19
C ASP A 69 -14.97 1.89 -15.16
N PRO A 70 -15.11 3.16 -15.58
CA PRO A 70 -15.32 4.28 -14.66
C PRO A 70 -16.65 4.20 -13.89
N ASP A 71 -17.62 3.43 -14.39
CA ASP A 71 -18.94 3.29 -13.77
C ASP A 71 -19.01 2.11 -12.77
N LYS A 72 -17.94 1.32 -12.66
CA LYS A 72 -17.85 0.16 -11.76
C LYS A 72 -17.12 0.48 -10.44
N LYS A 73 -17.35 -0.39 -9.46
CA LYS A 73 -16.59 -0.42 -8.21
C LYS A 73 -15.63 -1.61 -8.20
N PRO A 74 -14.45 -1.50 -7.56
CA PRO A 74 -13.90 -0.33 -6.88
C PRO A 74 -13.66 0.91 -7.76
N ALA A 75 -13.87 2.11 -7.20
CA ALA A 75 -13.73 3.38 -7.94
C ALA A 75 -12.37 4.02 -7.66
N VAL A 76 -11.29 3.38 -8.12
CA VAL A 76 -9.89 3.71 -7.78
C VAL A 76 -9.49 5.16 -8.07
N HIS A 77 -10.18 5.82 -9.00
CA HIS A 77 -9.95 7.22 -9.41
C HIS A 77 -10.60 8.28 -8.50
N THR A 78 -11.50 7.90 -7.60
CA THR A 78 -12.30 8.88 -6.83
C THR A 78 -11.51 9.53 -5.68
N THR A 79 -10.51 8.83 -5.16
CA THR A 79 -9.58 9.35 -4.15
C THR A 79 -8.20 9.52 -4.80
N PRO A 80 -7.71 10.75 -5.05
CA PRO A 80 -6.46 10.97 -5.78
C PRO A 80 -5.23 10.35 -5.11
N LEU A 81 -5.07 10.51 -3.79
CA LEU A 81 -4.13 9.73 -3.00
C LEU A 81 -4.89 8.53 -2.43
N ASN A 82 -4.93 7.44 -3.20
CA ASN A 82 -5.86 6.35 -2.98
C ASN A 82 -5.53 5.59 -1.68
N HIS A 83 -4.29 5.16 -1.53
CA HIS A 83 -3.77 4.53 -0.31
C HIS A 83 -2.25 4.64 -0.21
N ILE A 84 -1.73 4.31 0.96
CA ILE A 84 -0.29 4.09 1.20
C ILE A 84 -0.07 2.65 1.67
N GLY A 85 1.00 2.03 1.21
CA GLY A 85 1.48 0.74 1.69
C GLY A 85 2.63 0.90 2.69
N LEU A 86 2.58 0.14 3.77
CA LEU A 86 3.59 0.14 4.82
C LEU A 86 4.21 -1.25 4.95
N TRP A 87 5.54 -1.29 4.94
CA TRP A 87 6.29 -2.51 5.25
C TRP A 87 6.16 -2.88 6.72
N ILE A 88 5.76 -4.12 6.99
CA ILE A 88 5.62 -4.72 8.31
C ILE A 88 6.53 -5.94 8.42
N ASP A 89 7.32 -6.05 9.50
CA ASP A 89 8.24 -7.19 9.70
C ASP A 89 7.53 -8.52 9.96
N ASP A 90 6.42 -8.50 10.70
CA ASP A 90 5.58 -9.66 11.00
C ASP A 90 4.10 -9.27 10.87
N LEU A 91 3.55 -9.45 9.68
CA LEU A 91 2.20 -9.06 9.33
C LEU A 91 1.13 -9.83 10.12
N PRO A 92 1.18 -11.18 10.25
CA PRO A 92 0.21 -11.92 11.06
C PRO A 92 0.13 -11.41 12.51
N LYS A 93 1.29 -11.15 13.13
CA LYS A 93 1.36 -10.65 14.50
C LYS A 93 0.90 -9.20 14.62
N ALA A 94 1.14 -8.39 13.60
CA ALA A 94 0.59 -7.04 13.52
C ALA A 94 -0.94 -7.06 13.46
N VAL A 95 -1.52 -7.91 12.61
CA VAL A 95 -2.97 -8.07 12.47
C VAL A 95 -3.60 -8.52 13.78
N GLU A 96 -3.06 -9.55 14.43
CA GLU A 96 -3.54 -10.02 15.73
C GLU A 96 -3.52 -8.90 16.77
N TRP A 97 -2.38 -8.21 16.91
CA TRP A 97 -2.24 -7.16 17.91
C TRP A 97 -3.13 -5.95 17.62
N LEU A 98 -3.18 -5.46 16.38
CA LEU A 98 -4.00 -4.30 15.99
C LEU A 98 -5.49 -4.60 16.16
N THR A 99 -5.93 -5.81 15.79
CA THR A 99 -7.31 -6.26 16.02
C THR A 99 -7.64 -6.25 17.51
N SER A 100 -6.73 -6.76 18.36
CA SER A 100 -6.91 -6.72 19.83
C SER A 100 -6.97 -5.31 20.41
N LYS A 101 -6.55 -4.29 19.64
CA LYS A 101 -6.61 -2.87 20.00
C LYS A 101 -7.81 -2.13 19.43
N GLY A 102 -8.73 -2.84 18.75
CA GLY A 102 -9.93 -2.22 18.17
C GLY A 102 -9.68 -1.51 16.84
N VAL A 103 -8.60 -1.86 16.13
CA VAL A 103 -8.35 -1.35 14.78
C VAL A 103 -9.23 -2.07 13.77
N ARG A 104 -9.91 -1.30 12.93
CA ARG A 104 -10.78 -1.84 11.89
C ARG A 104 -9.97 -2.20 10.65
N PHE A 105 -10.03 -3.47 10.26
CA PHE A 105 -9.51 -3.93 8.98
C PHE A 105 -10.59 -3.85 7.89
N ALA A 106 -10.17 -3.61 6.65
CA ALA A 106 -11.04 -3.77 5.50
C ALA A 106 -11.26 -5.28 5.23
N PRO A 107 -12.34 -5.66 4.52
CA PRO A 107 -12.61 -7.05 4.19
C PRO A 107 -11.47 -7.71 3.39
N GLY A 108 -11.36 -9.03 3.50
CA GLY A 108 -10.46 -9.85 2.68
C GLY A 108 -9.25 -10.45 3.40
N GLY A 109 -9.00 -10.07 4.66
CA GLY A 109 -7.92 -10.65 5.47
C GLY A 109 -6.53 -10.47 4.86
N ILE A 110 -5.59 -11.34 5.24
CA ILE A 110 -4.27 -11.43 4.62
C ILE A 110 -4.39 -12.21 3.31
N ARG A 111 -3.89 -11.64 2.21
CA ARG A 111 -3.91 -12.24 0.87
C ARG A 111 -2.74 -11.74 0.03
N LYS A 112 -2.53 -12.31 -1.15
CA LYS A 112 -1.51 -11.82 -2.09
C LYS A 112 -1.92 -10.53 -2.80
N GLY A 113 -1.02 -9.52 -2.78
CA GLY A 113 -1.15 -8.24 -3.50
C GLY A 113 -0.57 -8.29 -4.92
N ALA A 114 -0.59 -7.15 -5.63
CA ALA A 114 -0.12 -7.03 -7.01
C ALA A 114 1.38 -7.38 -7.16
N ALA A 115 2.21 -6.93 -6.23
CA ALA A 115 3.64 -7.24 -6.17
C ALA A 115 3.96 -8.64 -5.57
N GLY A 116 2.96 -9.47 -5.27
CA GLY A 116 3.15 -10.84 -4.77
C GLY A 116 3.44 -10.98 -3.27
N TYR A 117 3.47 -9.88 -2.53
CA TYR A 117 3.58 -9.90 -1.06
C TYR A 117 2.24 -10.23 -0.39
N ASP A 118 2.31 -10.68 0.86
CA ASP A 118 1.11 -10.80 1.70
C ASP A 118 0.70 -9.42 2.21
N ILE A 119 -0.58 -9.10 2.04
CA ILE A 119 -1.13 -7.77 2.29
C ILE A 119 -2.45 -7.86 3.06
N THR A 120 -2.76 -6.81 3.82
CA THR A 120 -4.12 -6.53 4.29
C THR A 120 -4.32 -5.03 4.42
N PHE A 121 -5.56 -4.57 4.57
CA PHE A 121 -5.89 -3.14 4.60
C PHE A 121 -6.54 -2.75 5.92
N LEU A 122 -6.18 -1.57 6.43
CA LEU A 122 -6.92 -0.88 7.48
C LEU A 122 -8.04 -0.07 6.84
N HIS A 123 -9.24 -0.17 7.40
CA HIS A 123 -10.39 0.53 6.85
C HIS A 123 -10.24 2.05 7.08
N PRO A 124 -10.64 2.91 6.12
CA PRO A 124 -10.53 4.37 6.29
C PRO A 124 -11.43 4.94 7.39
N LYS A 125 -12.50 4.23 7.75
CA LYS A 125 -13.52 4.69 8.70
C LYS A 125 -13.70 3.69 9.84
N ALA A 126 -13.75 4.16 11.08
CA ALA A 126 -14.08 3.34 12.25
C ALA A 126 -15.55 2.88 12.25
N ASN A 127 -15.92 2.03 13.20
CA ASN A 127 -17.30 1.71 13.56
C ASN A 127 -17.40 1.42 15.08
N ASP A 128 -18.60 1.08 15.56
CA ASP A 128 -18.84 0.85 17.00
C ASP A 128 -18.01 -0.30 17.58
N GLU A 129 -17.75 -1.35 16.80
CA GLU A 129 -16.97 -2.51 17.22
C GLU A 129 -15.45 -2.26 17.16
N PHE A 130 -15.00 -1.51 16.15
CA PHE A 130 -13.61 -1.19 15.89
C PHE A 130 -13.44 0.34 15.79
N PRO A 131 -13.19 1.01 16.94
CA PRO A 131 -13.18 2.47 17.02
C PRO A 131 -11.94 3.13 16.44
N ILE A 132 -10.90 2.37 16.04
CA ILE A 132 -9.66 2.90 15.46
C ILE A 132 -9.59 2.55 13.97
N ALA A 133 -9.26 3.53 13.13
CA ALA A 133 -9.20 3.38 11.67
C ALA A 133 -8.16 4.33 11.06
N GLY A 134 -8.08 4.36 9.73
CA GLY A 134 -7.17 5.25 9.00
C GLY A 134 -7.60 6.72 8.90
N GLU A 135 -8.66 7.14 9.58
CA GLU A 135 -9.16 8.53 9.62
C GLU A 135 -9.28 9.20 8.23
N GLY A 136 -9.88 8.47 7.28
CA GLY A 136 -10.07 8.90 5.89
C GLY A 136 -9.01 8.37 4.91
N VAL A 137 -7.92 7.77 5.41
CA VAL A 137 -6.86 7.18 4.59
C VAL A 137 -7.01 5.65 4.56
N LEU A 138 -7.00 5.06 3.38
CA LEU A 138 -6.84 3.61 3.23
C LEU A 138 -5.34 3.29 3.42
N ILE A 139 -5.03 2.36 4.30
CA ILE A 139 -3.64 1.98 4.62
C ILE A 139 -3.48 0.50 4.36
N GLU A 140 -2.51 0.14 3.53
CA GLU A 140 -2.11 -1.23 3.26
C GLU A 140 -0.94 -1.61 4.16
N LEU A 141 -1.04 -2.78 4.78
CA LEU A 141 0.03 -3.40 5.55
C LEU A 141 0.60 -4.55 4.72
N VAL A 142 1.89 -4.48 4.43
CA VAL A 142 2.58 -5.40 3.51
C VAL A 142 3.64 -6.16 4.28
N GLN A 143 3.62 -7.49 4.20
CA GLN A 143 4.66 -8.33 4.77
C GLN A 143 5.99 -8.05 4.08
N ALA A 144 6.93 -7.49 4.83
CA ALA A 144 8.26 -7.19 4.33
C ALA A 144 9.05 -8.48 4.06
N PRO A 145 9.78 -8.54 2.93
CA PRO A 145 10.73 -9.62 2.70
C PRO A 145 11.99 -9.43 3.57
N ALA A 146 12.78 -10.49 3.70
CA ALA A 146 13.93 -10.53 4.61
C ALA A 146 14.93 -9.39 4.34
N GLU A 147 15.19 -9.06 3.08
CA GLU A 147 16.11 -8.00 2.71
C GLU A 147 15.70 -6.60 3.23
N VAL A 148 14.40 -6.31 3.32
CA VAL A 148 13.88 -5.04 3.86
C VAL A 148 14.05 -5.02 5.38
N VAL A 149 13.74 -6.14 6.06
CA VAL A 149 13.92 -6.28 7.51
C VAL A 149 15.38 -6.13 7.91
N GLU A 150 16.29 -6.80 7.19
CA GLU A 150 17.73 -6.72 7.43
C GLU A 150 18.29 -5.32 7.18
N ALA A 151 17.89 -4.69 6.07
CA ALA A 151 18.33 -3.33 5.74
C ALA A 151 17.87 -2.32 6.80
N PHE A 152 16.61 -2.40 7.25
CA PHE A 152 16.10 -1.58 8.34
C PHE A 152 16.88 -1.82 9.64
N GLY A 153 17.17 -3.09 9.98
CA GLY A 153 17.96 -3.44 11.16
C GLY A 153 19.35 -2.80 11.16
N LYS A 154 20.03 -2.74 10.00
CA LYS A 154 21.33 -2.08 9.86
C LYS A 154 21.26 -0.57 10.10
N LEU A 155 20.20 0.10 9.64
CA LEU A 155 20.01 1.54 9.87
C LEU A 155 19.79 1.87 11.35
N VAL A 156 18.96 1.09 12.05
CA VAL A 156 18.65 1.33 13.46
C VAL A 156 19.85 1.04 14.37
N ASN A 157 20.68 0.04 14.02
CA ASN A 157 21.84 -0.35 14.83
C ASN A 157 23.12 0.44 14.48
N GLY A 158 23.13 1.18 13.36
CA GLY A 158 24.26 1.96 12.88
C GLY A 158 24.15 3.47 13.13
N GLY A 159 23.10 3.91 13.86
CA GLY A 159 22.87 5.30 14.26
C GLY A 159 23.32 5.62 15.67
#